data_AF-A0A7H4IM04-F1
#
_entry.id   AF-A0A7H4IM04-F1
#
_cell.length_a   1.000
_cell.length_b   1.000
_cell.length_c   1.000
_cell.angle_alpha   90.00
_cell.angle_beta   90.00
_cell.angle_gamma   90.00
#
_symmetry.space_group_name_H-M   'P 1'
#
loop_
_entity.id
_entity.type
_entity.pdbx_description
1 polymer ?
#
loop_
_entity_poly.entity_id
_entity_poly.type
_entity_poly.pdbx_seq_one_letter_code
_entity_poly.pdbx_strand_id
1 'polypeptide(L)'
;MSSSKIQLRLPEDMREAATRQAALSGVSMNLFVATAVAARLGGQAEAERYFSARATRTTPARAKALLERIGTKGQIRDDDRLDVPEN
;
A
#
# COMPACT_ATOMS: atom_id res chain seq x y z
N MET A 1 23.28 3.31 16.93
CA MET A 1 21.89 3.79 16.73
C MET A 1 21.33 4.20 18.08
N SER A 2 20.77 5.41 18.19
CA SER A 2 20.11 5.84 19.42
C SER A 2 18.77 5.10 19.55
N SER A 3 18.53 4.43 20.67
CA SER A 3 17.25 3.76 20.96
C SER A 3 16.34 4.76 21.66
N SER A 4 15.29 5.21 20.98
CA SER A 4 14.23 6.02 21.59
C SER A 4 13.06 5.10 22.00
N LYS A 5 12.55 5.32 23.21
CA LYS A 5 11.33 4.63 23.69
C LYS A 5 10.12 5.44 23.25
N ILE A 6 9.16 4.78 22.60
CA ILE A 6 7.89 5.37 22.22
C ILE A 6 6.82 4.86 23.19
N GLN A 7 6.15 5.79 23.89
CA GLN A 7 4.96 5.48 24.69
C GLN A 7 3.72 5.80 23.86
N LEU A 8 2.83 4.81 23.71
CA LEU A 8 1.61 4.92 22.92
C LEU A 8 0.40 4.78 23.84
N ARG A 9 -0.61 5.63 23.62
CA ARG A 9 -1.95 5.46 24.21
C ARG A 9 -2.86 4.92 23.12
N LEU A 10 -3.44 3.75 23.35
CA LEU A 10 -4.34 3.08 22.43
C LEU A 10 -5.74 3.01 23.05
N PRO A 11 -6.81 3.15 22.25
CA PRO A 11 -8.13 2.71 22.64
C PRO A 11 -8.12 1.25 23.13
N GLU A 12 -8.98 0.94 24.09
CA GLU A 12 -8.97 -0.35 24.78
C GLU A 12 -9.23 -1.53 23.83
N ASP A 13 -10.22 -1.39 22.96
CA ASP A 13 -10.55 -2.36 21.90
C ASP A 13 -9.37 -2.64 20.97
N MET A 14 -8.63 -1.60 20.57
CA MET A 14 -7.45 -1.72 19.72
C MET A 14 -6.30 -2.43 20.46
N ARG A 15 -6.08 -2.08 21.73
CA ARG A 15 -5.08 -2.73 22.59
C ARG A 15 -5.39 -4.22 22.72
N GLU A 16 -6.63 -4.58 22.97
CA GLU A 16 -7.04 -5.99 23.07
C GLU A 16 -6.86 -6.73 21.75
N ALA A 17 -7.28 -6.14 20.63
CA ALA A 17 -7.11 -6.75 19.30
C ALA A 17 -5.63 -7.01 18.99
N ALA A 18 -4.76 -6.03 19.22
CA ALA A 18 -3.32 -6.19 19.05
C ALA A 18 -2.74 -7.25 20.00
N THR A 19 -3.28 -7.39 21.22
CA THR A 19 -2.83 -8.38 22.20
C THR A 19 -3.15 -9.78 21.73
N ARG A 20 -4.38 -9.99 21.24
CA ARG A 20 -4.80 -11.27 20.66
C ARG A 20 -3.94 -11.64 19.46
N GLN A 21 -3.68 -10.69 18.55
CA GLN A 21 -2.85 -10.95 17.36
C GLN A 21 -1.39 -11.25 17.71
N ALA A 22 -0.82 -10.54 18.68
CA ALA A 22 0.53 -10.81 19.18
C ALA A 22 0.62 -12.22 19.79
N ALA A 23 -0.37 -12.61 20.59
CA ALA A 23 -0.45 -13.95 21.19
C ALA A 23 -0.58 -15.06 20.14
N LEU A 24 -1.44 -14.88 19.12
CA LEU A 24 -1.56 -15.81 17.99
C LEU A 24 -0.25 -15.99 17.22
N SER A 25 0.54 -14.92 17.15
CA SER A 25 1.85 -14.91 16.50
C SER A 25 3.00 -15.35 17.42
N GLY A 26 2.72 -15.69 18.69
CA GLY A 26 3.72 -16.11 19.68
C GLY A 26 4.74 -15.02 20.06
N VAL A 27 4.40 -13.74 19.88
CA VAL A 27 5.30 -12.61 20.16
C VAL A 27 4.74 -11.67 21.23
N SER A 28 5.60 -10.87 21.83
CA SER A 28 5.15 -9.80 22.75
C SER A 28 4.42 -8.69 22.00
N MET A 29 3.53 -7.98 22.69
CA MET A 29 2.85 -6.79 22.16
C MET A 29 3.82 -5.76 21.57
N ASN A 30 4.90 -5.46 22.30
CA ASN A 30 5.87 -4.46 21.86
C ASN A 30 6.57 -4.89 20.57
N LEU A 31 6.92 -6.18 20.46
CA LEU A 31 7.52 -6.71 19.25
C LEU A 31 6.52 -6.68 18.08
N PHE A 32 5.26 -7.06 18.32
CA PHE A 32 4.19 -6.98 17.33
C PHE A 32 4.00 -5.55 16.79
N VAL A 33 3.96 -4.55 17.67
CA VAL A 33 3.84 -3.15 17.27
C VAL A 33 5.09 -2.71 16.49
N ALA A 34 6.28 -3.08 16.95
CA ALA A 34 7.53 -2.74 16.27
C ALA A 34 7.60 -3.34 14.86
N THR A 35 7.20 -4.60 14.68
CA THR A 35 7.22 -5.26 13.38
C THR A 35 6.14 -4.71 12.45
N ALA A 36 4.96 -4.36 12.96
CA ALA A 36 3.92 -3.70 12.18
C ALA A 36 4.38 -2.33 11.65
N VAL A 37 5.03 -1.53 12.49
CA VAL A 37 5.63 -0.25 12.09
C VAL A 37 6.73 -0.46 11.06
N ALA A 38 7.64 -1.42 11.29
CA ALA A 38 8.71 -1.74 10.36
C ALA A 38 8.17 -2.19 8.99
N ALA A 39 7.13 -3.03 8.95
CA ALA A 39 6.51 -3.49 7.72
C ALA A 39 5.85 -2.33 6.96
N ARG A 40 5.16 -1.43 7.65
CA ARG A 40 4.56 -0.23 7.03
C ARG A 40 5.63 0.67 6.43
N LEU A 41 6.70 0.96 7.18
CA LEU A 41 7.80 1.80 6.71
C LEU A 41 8.53 1.16 5.52
N GLY A 42 8.83 -0.14 5.60
CA GLY A 42 9.48 -0.88 4.52
C GLY A 42 8.63 -0.89 3.24
N GLY A 43 7.32 -1.15 3.36
CA GLY A 43 6.41 -1.10 2.22
C GLY A 43 6.33 0.28 1.57
N GLN A 44 6.27 1.34 2.37
CA GLN A 44 6.26 2.72 1.86
C GLN A 44 7.58 3.10 1.19
N ALA A 45 8.71 2.78 1.82
CA ALA A 45 10.04 3.07 1.29
C ALA A 45 10.30 2.32 -0.03
N GLU A 46 9.87 1.05 -0.13
CA GLU A 46 10.03 0.27 -1.35
C GLU A 46 9.14 0.79 -2.47
N ALA A 47 7.89 1.15 -2.16
CA ALA A 47 6.98 1.78 -3.13
C ALA A 47 7.59 3.08 -3.66
N GLU A 48 8.07 3.96 -2.78
CA GLU A 48 8.72 5.21 -3.16
C GLU A 48 9.96 4.96 -4.03
N ARG A 49 10.83 4.03 -3.63
CA ARG A 49 12.03 3.65 -4.41
C ARG A 49 11.64 3.19 -5.81
N TYR A 50 10.69 2.26 -5.91
CA TYR A 50 10.27 1.70 -7.18
C TYR A 50 9.60 2.74 -8.08
N PHE A 51 8.63 3.51 -7.56
CA PHE A 51 7.91 4.49 -8.35
C PHE A 51 8.80 5.67 -8.75
N SER A 52 9.75 6.10 -7.91
CA SER A 52 10.74 7.11 -8.27
C SER A 52 11.64 6.63 -9.42
N ALA A 53 12.15 5.40 -9.34
CA ALA A 53 12.95 4.81 -10.42
C ALA A 53 12.14 4.57 -11.70
N ARG A 54 10.84 4.28 -11.59
CA ARG A 54 9.94 4.12 -12.74
C ARG A 54 9.61 5.45 -13.38
N ALA A 55 9.41 6.51 -12.59
CA ALA A 55 9.07 7.84 -13.07
C ALA A 55 10.15 8.43 -13.98
N THR A 56 11.42 8.07 -13.80
CA THR A 56 12.51 8.53 -14.69
C THR A 56 12.49 7.88 -16.08
N ARG A 57 11.80 6.74 -16.24
CA ARG A 57 11.79 5.95 -17.49
C ARG A 57 10.81 6.49 -18.54
N THR A 58 9.89 7.36 -18.15
CA THR A 58 8.88 7.91 -19.06
C THR A 58 8.48 9.33 -18.65
N THR A 59 7.71 10.00 -19.49
CA THR A 59 7.05 11.27 -19.14
C THR A 59 5.56 11.14 -19.41
N PRO A 60 4.70 11.95 -18.76
CA PRO A 60 3.27 11.97 -19.09
C PRO A 60 3.01 12.18 -20.58
N ALA A 61 3.79 13.02 -21.25
CA ALA A 61 3.70 13.24 -22.69
C ALA A 61 4.03 11.99 -23.52
N ARG A 62 5.11 11.27 -23.17
CA ARG A 62 5.47 10.01 -23.84
C ARG A 62 4.44 8.91 -23.59
N ALA A 63 3.90 8.84 -22.37
CA ALA A 63 2.81 7.92 -22.04
C ALA A 63 1.55 8.24 -22.86
N LYS A 64 1.17 9.52 -22.97
CA LYS A 64 0.03 9.95 -23.80
C LYS A 64 0.24 9.62 -25.27
N ALA A 65 1.40 9.93 -25.83
CA ALA A 65 1.73 9.59 -27.22
C ALA A 65 1.70 8.07 -27.46
N LEU A 66 2.16 7.27 -26.49
CA LEU A 66 2.01 5.82 -26.55
C LEU A 66 0.54 5.42 -26.60
N LEU A 67 -0.28 5.90 -25.67
CA LEU A 67 -1.73 5.63 -25.60
C LEU A 67 -2.46 6.02 -26.89
N GLU A 68 -2.11 7.15 -27.50
CA GLU A 68 -2.65 7.59 -28.79
C GLU A 68 -2.23 6.65 -29.94
N ARG A 69 -1.02 6.09 -29.87
CA ARG A 69 -0.51 5.13 -30.86
C ARG A 69 -1.13 3.74 -30.72
N ILE A 70 -1.29 3.25 -29.48
CA ILE A 70 -1.84 1.91 -29.21
C ILE A 70 -3.37 1.90 -29.12
N GLY A 71 -3.98 3.06 -28.90
CA GLY A 71 -5.42 3.21 -28.79
C GLY A 71 -6.07 3.06 -30.16
N THR A 72 -6.69 1.91 -30.40
CA THR A 72 -7.73 1.81 -31.43
C THR A 72 -8.91 2.65 -30.95
N LYS A 73 -9.25 3.74 -31.64
CA LYS A 73 -10.52 4.43 -31.41
C LYS A 73 -11.67 3.46 -31.69
N GLY A 74 -12.32 2.95 -30.65
CA GLY A 74 -13.74 2.59 -30.76
C GLY A 74 -14.19 1.14 -30.59
N GLN A 75 -13.51 0.27 -29.85
CA GLN A 75 -14.18 -0.95 -29.35
C GLN A 75 -13.87 -1.18 -27.87
N ILE A 76 -14.79 -0.70 -27.02
CA ILE A 76 -14.97 -1.20 -25.66
C ILE A 76 -15.29 -2.68 -25.81
N ARG A 77 -14.47 -3.57 -25.26
CA ARG A 77 -14.76 -5.00 -25.27
C ARG A 77 -15.90 -5.28 -24.31
N ASP A 78 -16.61 -6.38 -24.51
CA ASP A 78 -17.75 -6.71 -23.65
C ASP A 78 -17.34 -6.86 -22.16
N ASP A 79 -16.09 -7.24 -21.88
CA ASP A 79 -15.47 -7.34 -20.56
C ASP A 79 -14.96 -6.01 -19.97
N ASP A 80 -14.96 -4.92 -20.75
CA ASP A 80 -14.59 -3.58 -20.28
C ASP A 80 -15.78 -2.83 -19.65
N ARG A 81 -16.99 -3.41 -19.67
CA ARG A 81 -18.17 -2.79 -19.04
C ARG A 81 -18.10 -2.96 -17.53
N LEU A 82 -18.13 -1.84 -16.81
CA LEU A 82 -18.41 -1.84 -15.38
C LEU A 82 -19.91 -2.04 -15.22
N ASP A 83 -20.33 -3.23 -14.78
CA ASP A 83 -21.73 -3.51 -14.47
C ASP A 83 -22.24 -2.44 -13.50
N VAL A 84 -23.06 -1.53 -13.99
CA VAL A 84 -23.74 -0.54 -13.15
C VAL A 84 -24.94 -1.28 -12.54
N PRO A 85 -25.07 -1.40 -11.22
CA PRO A 85 -26.25 -2.02 -10.64
C PRO A 85 -27.48 -1.19 -11.03
N GLU A 86 -28.48 -1.85 -11.64
CA GLU A 86 -29.80 -1.26 -11.88
C GLU A 86 -30.45 -0.94 -10.52
N ASN A 87 -30.90 0.31 -10.37
CA ASN A 87 -31.62 0.80 -9.19
C ASN A 87 -32.99 0.13 -9.03
#